data_AF-A0A2W4CD65-F1
#
_entry.id   AF-A0A2W4CD65-F1
#
_cell.length_a   1.000
_cell.length_b   1.000
_cell.length_c   1.000
_cell.angle_alpha   90.00
_cell.angle_beta   90.00
_cell.angle_gamma   90.00
#
_symmetry.space_group_name_H-M   'P 1'
#
loop_
_entity.id
_entity.type
_entity.pdbx_description
1 polymer ?
#
loop_
_entity_poly.entity_id
_entity_poly.type
_entity_poly.pdbx_seq_one_letter_code
_entity_poly.pdbx_strand_id
1 'polypeptide(L)'
;MRVVLALDDLVGGCHSAAIDAPEFNPGDPGDFVLHTDNPKLILPRDVDWSCLTPELMEDILWMPNRLRNIIDGLESLDVSPPEFDDFFLHRQADFSRLGLRAMDLIDRICLEYGIEQPERPPYYEPRDTFEEGVALAADFSDRRRKSERNASRGTSNVTPLFGISAREERGPKPPEIDPGI
;
A
#
# COMPACT_ATOMS: atom_id res chain seq x y z
N MET A 1 29.28 9.36 -2.43
CA MET A 1 29.37 7.88 -2.46
C MET A 1 28.74 7.21 -1.25
N ARG A 2 29.17 7.45 0.01
CA ARG A 2 28.62 6.72 1.19
C ARG A 2 27.10 6.85 1.38
N VAL A 3 26.55 8.04 1.13
CA VAL A 3 25.09 8.26 1.18
C VAL A 3 24.36 7.43 0.11
N VAL A 4 24.92 7.34 -1.10
CA VAL A 4 24.37 6.52 -2.19
C VAL A 4 24.34 5.05 -1.79
N LEU A 5 25.43 4.52 -1.21
CA LEU A 5 25.47 3.13 -0.73
C LEU A 5 24.45 2.87 0.39
N ALA A 6 24.30 3.79 1.35
CA ALA A 6 23.31 3.65 2.41
C ALA A 6 21.85 3.68 1.88
N LEU A 7 21.59 4.47 0.83
CA LEU A 7 20.30 4.48 0.15
C LEU A 7 20.09 3.21 -0.68
N ASP A 8 21.14 2.66 -1.29
CA ASP A 8 21.07 1.44 -2.08
C ASP A 8 20.83 0.20 -1.20
N ASP A 9 21.46 0.14 -0.02
CA ASP A 9 21.16 -0.85 1.01
C ASP A 9 19.67 -0.79 1.43
N LEU A 10 19.14 0.43 1.57
CA LEU A 10 17.71 0.63 1.85
C LEU A 10 16.84 0.15 0.67
N VAL A 11 17.24 0.38 -0.58
CA VAL A 11 16.52 -0.13 -1.76
C VAL A 11 16.43 -1.65 -1.70
N GLY A 12 17.54 -2.34 -1.42
CA GLY A 12 17.55 -3.80 -1.25
C GLY A 12 16.62 -4.27 -0.13
N GLY A 13 16.69 -3.63 1.04
CA GLY A 13 15.81 -3.95 2.15
C GLY A 13 14.32 -3.74 1.83
N CYS A 14 13.98 -2.61 1.23
CA CYS A 14 12.61 -2.30 0.79
C CYS A 14 12.11 -3.32 -0.24
N HIS A 15 12.95 -3.71 -1.19
CA HIS A 15 12.61 -4.72 -2.19
C HIS A 15 12.28 -6.05 -1.53
N SER A 16 13.17 -6.58 -0.70
CA SER A 16 12.93 -7.84 0.00
C SER A 16 11.67 -7.80 0.86
N ALA A 17 11.43 -6.70 1.59
CA ALA A 17 10.23 -6.55 2.42
C ALA A 17 8.93 -6.40 1.61
N ALA A 18 8.99 -5.82 0.40
CA ALA A 18 7.83 -5.60 -0.45
C ALA A 18 7.36 -6.87 -1.18
N ILE A 19 8.26 -7.79 -1.49
CA ILE A 19 7.93 -9.07 -2.16
C ILE A 19 7.74 -10.23 -1.20
N ASP A 20 7.96 -10.02 0.10
CA ASP A 20 7.86 -11.06 1.11
C ASP A 20 6.41 -11.53 1.26
N ALA A 21 6.17 -12.78 0.89
CA ALA A 21 4.88 -13.42 1.05
C ALA A 21 4.81 -14.13 2.42
N PRO A 22 3.71 -13.96 3.18
CA PRO A 22 3.57 -14.61 4.46
C PRO A 22 3.46 -16.13 4.33
N GLU A 23 4.15 -16.86 5.20
CA GLU A 23 3.95 -18.30 5.39
C GLU A 23 2.98 -18.52 6.57
N PHE A 24 1.78 -19.02 6.28
CA PHE A 24 0.77 -19.31 7.30
C PHE A 24 0.94 -20.70 7.89
N ASN A 25 0.75 -20.80 9.22
CA ASN A 25 0.76 -22.09 9.92
C ASN A 25 -0.52 -22.88 9.60
N PRO A 26 -0.44 -24.10 9.04
CA PRO A 26 -1.63 -24.90 8.72
C PRO A 26 -2.45 -25.31 9.96
N GLY A 27 -1.82 -25.34 11.14
CA GLY A 27 -2.47 -25.68 12.40
C GLY A 27 -3.10 -24.50 13.14
N ASP A 28 -2.71 -23.27 12.77
CA ASP A 28 -3.25 -22.03 13.33
C ASP A 28 -3.24 -20.93 12.24
N PRO A 29 -4.35 -20.76 11.50
CA PRO A 29 -4.42 -19.77 10.42
C PRO A 29 -4.22 -18.30 10.87
N GLY A 30 -4.22 -18.03 12.19
CA GLY A 30 -3.90 -16.72 12.75
C GLY A 30 -2.39 -16.48 12.95
N ASP A 31 -1.57 -17.49 12.75
CA ASP A 31 -0.12 -17.44 12.93
C ASP A 31 0.57 -17.44 11.56
N PHE A 32 1.40 -16.42 11.31
CA PHE A 32 2.16 -16.29 10.08
C PHE A 32 3.59 -15.82 10.36
N VAL A 33 4.49 -16.17 9.46
CA VAL A 33 5.90 -15.75 9.51
C VAL A 33 6.24 -14.96 8.25
N LEU A 34 6.99 -13.88 8.45
CA LEU A 34 7.67 -13.13 7.38
C LEU A 34 9.11 -13.62 7.28
N HIS A 35 9.61 -13.75 6.05
CA HIS A 35 10.98 -14.21 5.80
C HIS A 35 12.01 -13.09 5.89
N THR A 36 11.55 -11.83 5.81
CA THR A 36 12.39 -10.65 5.73
C THR A 36 12.13 -9.69 6.90
N ASP A 37 13.23 -9.25 7.52
CA ASP A 37 13.23 -8.14 8.48
C ASP A 37 12.70 -6.83 7.85
N ASN A 38 12.30 -5.88 8.70
CA ASN A 38 12.06 -4.53 8.23
C ASN A 38 13.34 -3.89 7.64
N PRO A 39 13.23 -3.10 6.57
CA PRO A 39 14.36 -2.38 6.00
C PRO A 39 15.02 -1.49 7.05
N LYS A 40 16.32 -1.26 6.90
CA LYS A 40 17.11 -0.41 7.81
C LYS A 40 17.83 0.65 6.99
N LEU A 41 17.84 1.88 7.49
CA LEU A 41 18.64 2.96 6.93
C LEU A 41 19.55 3.51 8.01
N ILE A 42 20.86 3.40 7.79
CA ILE A 42 21.87 4.00 8.66
C ILE A 42 22.63 5.03 7.83
N LEU A 43 22.28 6.30 8.03
CA LEU A 43 23.01 7.39 7.38
C LEU A 43 24.41 7.53 8.00
N PRO A 44 25.44 7.79 7.18
CA PRO A 44 26.79 8.02 7.66
C PRO A 44 26.85 9.27 8.55
N ARG A 45 27.59 9.18 9.66
CA ARG A 45 27.68 10.26 10.67
C ARG A 45 28.74 11.32 10.33
N ASP A 46 29.70 10.97 9.50
CA ASP A 46 30.87 11.75 9.15
C ASP A 46 30.78 12.36 7.74
N VAL A 47 29.57 12.71 7.31
CA VAL A 47 29.32 13.38 6.03
C VAL A 47 29.10 14.86 6.24
N ASP A 48 29.76 15.67 5.41
CA ASP A 48 29.48 17.09 5.31
C ASP A 48 28.24 17.30 4.43
N TRP A 49 27.10 17.54 5.08
CA TRP A 49 25.82 17.77 4.42
C TRP A 49 25.76 19.09 3.66
N SER A 50 26.66 20.05 3.95
CA SER A 50 26.70 21.35 3.26
C SER A 50 27.11 21.24 1.80
N CYS A 51 27.69 20.10 1.40
CA CYS A 51 28.01 19.82 0.00
C CYS A 51 26.77 19.59 -0.86
N LEU A 52 25.62 19.23 -0.26
CA LEU A 52 24.35 18.97 -0.94
C LEU A 52 23.52 20.24 -1.08
N THR A 53 22.69 20.29 -2.13
CA THR A 53 21.60 21.29 -2.19
C THR A 53 20.69 21.14 -0.96
N PRO A 54 20.16 22.26 -0.40
CA PRO A 54 19.30 22.21 0.77
C PRO A 54 18.12 21.24 0.61
N GLU A 55 17.53 21.19 -0.57
CA GLU A 55 16.41 20.31 -0.91
C GLU A 55 16.82 18.84 -0.89
N LEU A 56 17.97 18.49 -1.46
CA LEU A 56 18.47 17.11 -1.50
C LEU A 56 18.90 16.64 -0.09
N MET A 57 19.59 17.51 0.65
CA MET A 57 19.97 17.27 2.04
C MET A 57 18.73 16.97 2.89
N GLU A 58 17.72 17.85 2.85
CA GLU A 58 16.50 17.69 3.62
C GLU A 58 15.80 16.37 3.25
N ASP A 59 15.65 16.08 1.95
CA ASP A 59 15.02 14.85 1.50
C ASP A 59 15.72 13.60 2.06
N ILE A 60 17.05 13.56 2.06
CA ILE A 60 17.84 12.42 2.58
C ILE A 60 17.70 12.32 4.10
N LEU A 61 17.83 13.43 4.81
CA LEU A 61 17.77 13.45 6.28
C LEU A 61 16.39 13.04 6.82
N TRP A 62 15.33 13.24 6.05
CA TRP A 62 13.99 12.77 6.40
C TRP A 62 13.74 11.27 6.17
N MET A 63 14.59 10.58 5.39
CA MET A 63 14.38 9.17 5.05
C MET A 63 14.26 8.23 6.27
N PRO A 64 15.12 8.33 7.32
CA PRO A 64 14.97 7.50 8.50
C PRO A 64 13.63 7.70 9.22
N ASN A 65 13.14 8.94 9.25
CA ASN A 65 11.85 9.23 9.84
C ASN A 65 10.69 8.65 9.02
N ARG A 66 10.77 8.71 7.68
CA ARG A 66 9.78 8.10 6.80
C ARG A 66 9.71 6.58 6.98
N LEU A 67 10.87 5.93 7.05
CA LEU A 67 10.96 4.50 7.34
C LEU A 67 10.30 4.15 8.69
N ARG A 68 10.62 4.90 9.74
CA ARG A 68 10.01 4.70 11.07
C ARG A 68 8.50 4.90 11.04
N ASN A 69 8.00 5.95 10.39
CA ASN A 69 6.57 6.19 10.27
C ASN A 69 5.83 5.05 9.56
N ILE A 70 6.46 4.39 8.58
CA ILE A 70 5.89 3.21 7.92
C ILE A 70 5.79 2.06 8.91
N ILE A 71 6.87 1.77 9.65
CA ILE A 71 6.89 0.70 10.65
C ILE A 71 5.82 0.94 11.74
N ASP A 72 5.82 2.14 12.34
CA ASP A 72 4.84 2.53 13.35
C ASP A 72 3.40 2.45 12.80
N GLY A 73 3.20 2.82 11.53
CA GLY A 73 1.91 2.72 10.85
C GLY A 73 1.44 1.27 10.68
N LEU A 74 2.33 0.38 10.24
CA LEU A 74 2.03 -1.06 10.11
C LEU A 74 1.72 -1.70 11.46
N GLU A 75 2.46 -1.35 12.50
CA GLU A 75 2.23 -1.84 13.87
C GLU A 75 0.92 -1.33 14.49
N SER A 76 0.39 -0.21 13.98
CA SER A 76 -0.87 0.37 14.45
C SER A 76 -2.12 -0.23 13.82
N LEU A 77 -1.97 -1.05 12.77
CA LEU A 77 -3.10 -1.69 12.12
C LEU A 77 -3.77 -2.69 13.06
N ASP A 78 -5.09 -2.59 13.21
CA ASP A 78 -5.89 -3.58 13.92
C ASP A 78 -6.17 -4.75 12.97
N VAL A 79 -5.31 -5.76 13.04
CA VAL A 79 -5.37 -6.94 12.17
C VAL A 79 -5.80 -8.13 13.00
N SER A 80 -6.92 -8.75 12.62
CA SER A 80 -7.47 -9.91 13.31
C SER A 80 -7.43 -11.12 12.39
N PRO A 81 -7.00 -12.30 12.88
CA PRO A 81 -7.15 -13.54 12.15
C PRO A 81 -8.60 -13.74 11.66
N PRO A 82 -8.83 -14.23 10.43
CA PRO A 82 -7.86 -14.66 9.42
C PRO A 82 -7.48 -13.59 8.37
N GLU A 83 -7.97 -12.35 8.53
CA GLU A 83 -7.90 -11.31 7.48
C GLU A 83 -6.69 -10.39 7.71
N PHE A 84 -5.52 -10.80 7.19
CA PHE A 84 -4.27 -10.03 7.25
C PHE A 84 -3.96 -9.22 5.99
N ASP A 85 -4.85 -9.27 4.99
CA ASP A 85 -4.62 -8.70 3.66
C ASP A 85 -4.26 -7.22 3.70
N ASP A 86 -4.93 -6.44 4.56
CA ASP A 86 -4.66 -5.01 4.70
C ASP A 86 -3.21 -4.77 5.20
N PHE A 87 -2.70 -5.59 6.13
CA PHE A 87 -1.32 -5.47 6.61
C PHE A 87 -0.30 -5.74 5.51
N PHE A 88 -0.44 -6.85 4.78
CA PHE A 88 0.51 -7.21 3.71
C PHE A 88 0.45 -6.23 2.55
N LEU A 89 -0.75 -5.75 2.20
CA LEU A 89 -0.94 -4.75 1.18
C LEU A 89 -0.26 -3.43 1.56
N HIS A 90 -0.45 -2.96 2.79
CA HIS A 90 0.22 -1.76 3.29
C HIS A 90 1.74 -1.94 3.33
N ARG A 91 2.21 -3.09 3.83
CA ARG A 91 3.64 -3.42 3.88
C ARG A 91 4.28 -3.36 2.50
N GLN A 92 3.68 -4.03 1.51
CA GLN A 92 4.16 -4.02 0.14
C GLN A 92 4.15 -2.61 -0.44
N ALA A 93 3.02 -1.89 -0.34
CA ALA A 93 2.87 -0.58 -0.94
C ALA A 93 3.82 0.46 -0.34
N ASP A 94 3.97 0.49 0.98
CA ASP A 94 4.71 1.53 1.67
C ASP A 94 6.22 1.34 1.53
N PHE A 95 6.72 0.10 1.58
CA PHE A 95 8.13 -0.16 1.26
C PHE A 95 8.43 0.02 -0.23
N SER A 96 7.49 -0.26 -1.13
CA SER A 96 7.65 0.09 -2.55
C SER A 96 7.80 1.59 -2.76
N ARG A 97 6.95 2.42 -2.13
CA ARG A 97 7.07 3.89 -2.20
C ARG A 97 8.39 4.39 -1.62
N LEU A 98 8.83 3.82 -0.49
CA LEU A 98 10.08 4.20 0.13
C LEU A 98 11.29 3.81 -0.73
N GLY A 99 11.25 2.61 -1.33
CA GLY A 99 12.26 2.12 -2.27
C GLY A 99 12.39 3.01 -3.50
N LEU A 100 11.28 3.34 -4.16
CA LEU A 100 11.27 4.28 -5.29
C LEU A 100 11.87 5.63 -4.91
N ARG A 101 11.50 6.16 -3.75
CA ARG A 101 12.06 7.42 -3.27
C ARG A 101 13.58 7.35 -3.04
N ALA A 102 14.07 6.24 -2.50
CA ALA A 102 15.51 6.03 -2.34
C ALA A 102 16.22 5.95 -3.69
N MET A 103 15.65 5.26 -4.68
CA MET A 103 16.19 5.20 -6.05
C MET A 103 16.24 6.59 -6.69
N ASP A 104 15.15 7.38 -6.58
CA ASP A 104 15.12 8.73 -7.13
C ASP A 104 16.14 9.67 -6.46
N LEU A 105 16.43 9.48 -5.17
CA LEU A 105 17.50 10.21 -4.48
C LEU A 105 18.88 9.78 -4.95
N ILE A 106 19.11 8.48 -5.17
CA ILE A 106 20.36 7.97 -5.77
C ILE A 106 20.55 8.60 -7.15
N ASP A 107 19.53 8.57 -8.00
CA ASP A 107 19.58 9.14 -9.36
C ASP A 107 19.94 10.63 -9.33
N ARG A 108 19.30 11.40 -8.43
CA ARG A 108 19.58 12.83 -8.24
C ARG A 108 21.02 13.10 -7.78
N ILE A 109 21.50 12.37 -6.76
CA ILE A 109 22.89 12.52 -6.27
C ILE A 109 23.87 12.15 -7.39
N CYS A 110 23.66 11.02 -8.07
CA CYS A 110 24.54 10.56 -9.13
C CYS A 110 24.63 11.58 -10.28
N LEU A 111 23.49 12.12 -10.70
CA LEU A 111 23.42 13.14 -11.74
C LEU A 111 24.11 14.45 -11.32
N GLU A 112 23.86 14.94 -10.11
CA GLU A 112 24.37 16.23 -9.62
C GLU A 112 25.90 16.23 -9.46
N TYR A 113 26.48 15.12 -9.00
CA TYR A 113 27.92 15.00 -8.74
C TYR A 113 28.69 14.25 -9.81
N GLY A 114 28.03 13.79 -10.88
CA GLY A 114 28.66 13.03 -11.96
C GLY A 114 29.30 11.72 -11.47
N ILE A 115 28.69 11.07 -10.48
CA ILE A 115 29.15 9.78 -9.96
C ILE A 115 28.33 8.64 -10.59
N GLU A 116 28.98 7.50 -10.78
CA GLU A 116 28.32 6.31 -11.33
C GLU A 116 27.23 5.80 -10.39
N GLN A 117 26.17 5.26 -10.98
CA GLN A 117 25.12 4.59 -10.24
C GLN A 117 25.60 3.23 -9.71
N PRO A 118 25.04 2.73 -8.60
CA PRO A 118 25.27 1.35 -8.17
C PRO A 118 24.93 0.35 -9.28
N GLU A 119 25.84 -0.56 -9.58
CA GLU A 119 25.62 -1.64 -10.53
C GLU A 119 24.63 -2.65 -9.96
N ARG A 120 23.67 -3.08 -10.78
CA ARG A 120 22.70 -4.13 -10.42
C ARG A 120 22.75 -5.27 -11.45
N PRO A 121 22.58 -6.53 -11.02
CA PRO A 121 22.45 -7.63 -11.96
C PRO A 121 21.24 -7.43 -12.90
N PRO A 122 21.29 -7.83 -14.19
CA PRO A 122 20.20 -7.59 -15.15
C PRO A 122 18.86 -8.27 -14.85
N TYR A 123 18.84 -9.22 -13.91
CA TYR A 123 17.61 -9.89 -13.46
C TYR A 123 16.99 -9.22 -12.24
N TYR A 124 17.63 -8.19 -11.69
CA TYR A 124 17.23 -7.51 -10.48
C TYR A 124 16.81 -6.07 -10.79
N GLU A 125 15.51 -5.91 -11.06
CA GLU A 125 14.89 -4.64 -11.44
C GLU A 125 13.91 -4.19 -10.34
N PRO A 126 14.41 -3.64 -9.22
CA PRO A 126 13.57 -3.30 -8.07
C PRO A 126 12.57 -2.18 -8.40
N ARG A 127 12.87 -1.30 -9.36
CA ARG A 127 11.96 -0.21 -9.76
C ARG A 127 10.63 -0.76 -10.29
N ASP A 128 10.69 -1.75 -11.19
CA ASP A 128 9.49 -2.38 -11.76
C ASP A 128 8.65 -3.03 -10.66
N THR A 129 9.30 -3.79 -9.76
CA THR A 129 8.63 -4.43 -8.62
C THR A 129 7.95 -3.41 -7.71
N PHE A 130 8.60 -2.27 -7.45
CA PHE A 130 8.01 -1.23 -6.63
C PHE A 130 6.82 -0.55 -7.32
N GLU A 131 6.94 -0.24 -8.60
CA GLU A 131 5.85 0.34 -9.40
C GLU A 131 4.63 -0.57 -9.42
N GLU A 132 4.83 -1.89 -9.59
CA GLU A 132 3.77 -2.90 -9.49
C GLU A 132 3.12 -2.92 -8.11
N GLY A 133 3.90 -2.92 -7.03
CA GLY A 133 3.38 -2.90 -5.66
C GLY A 133 2.56 -1.65 -5.35
N VAL A 134 2.98 -0.48 -5.85
CA VAL A 134 2.21 0.77 -5.72
C VAL A 134 0.91 0.72 -6.53
N ALA A 135 0.96 0.18 -7.74
CA ALA A 135 -0.22 0.03 -8.59
C ALA A 135 -1.25 -0.92 -7.97
N LEU A 136 -0.82 -2.04 -7.41
CA LEU A 136 -1.70 -3.01 -6.73
C LEU A 136 -2.50 -2.36 -5.59
N ALA A 137 -1.83 -1.56 -4.77
CA ALA A 137 -2.47 -0.86 -3.66
C ALA A 137 -3.44 0.24 -4.12
N ALA A 138 -3.11 0.94 -5.20
CA ALA A 138 -4.02 1.91 -5.81
C ALA A 138 -5.31 1.22 -6.31
N ASP A 139 -5.17 0.09 -6.99
CA ASP A 139 -6.29 -0.72 -7.47
C ASP A 139 -7.19 -1.21 -6.34
N PHE A 140 -6.61 -1.67 -5.25
CA PHE A 140 -7.37 -2.15 -4.09
C PHE A 140 -8.17 -1.02 -3.43
N SER A 141 -7.54 0.12 -3.18
CA SER A 141 -8.20 1.33 -2.65
C SER A 141 -9.37 1.78 -3.54
N ASP A 142 -9.18 1.77 -4.86
CA ASP A 142 -10.22 2.14 -5.82
C ASP A 142 -11.41 1.17 -5.80
N ARG A 143 -11.17 -0.13 -5.68
CA ARG A 143 -12.22 -1.15 -5.54
C ARG A 143 -13.01 -0.94 -4.25
N ARG A 144 -12.33 -0.70 -3.13
CA ARG A 144 -12.97 -0.44 -1.83
C ARG A 144 -13.86 0.80 -1.87
N ARG A 145 -13.34 1.92 -2.41
CA ARG A 145 -14.10 3.17 -2.58
C ARG A 145 -15.32 3.00 -3.50
N LYS A 146 -15.21 2.20 -4.57
CA LYS A 146 -16.34 1.88 -5.45
C LYS A 146 -17.40 1.04 -4.73
N SER A 147 -16.98 0.05 -3.94
CA SER A 147 -17.87 -0.79 -3.13
C SER A 147 -18.67 0.04 -2.12
N GLU A 148 -18.00 0.91 -1.36
CA GLU A 148 -18.63 1.80 -0.38
C GLU A 148 -19.63 2.78 -1.04
N ARG A 149 -19.28 3.31 -2.21
CA ARG A 149 -20.17 4.17 -2.98
C ARG A 149 -21.40 3.42 -3.51
N ASN A 150 -21.27 2.14 -3.86
CA ASN A 150 -22.39 1.34 -4.33
C ASN A 150 -23.30 0.91 -3.18
N ALA A 151 -22.72 0.55 -2.02
CA ALA A 151 -23.46 0.27 -0.80
C ALA A 151 -24.29 1.46 -0.32
N SER A 152 -23.70 2.67 -0.32
CA SER A 152 -24.42 3.91 0.06
C SER A 152 -25.50 4.32 -0.95
N ARG A 153 -25.39 3.89 -2.21
CA ARG A 153 -26.41 4.16 -3.26
C ARG A 153 -27.51 3.10 -3.34
N GLY A 154 -27.46 2.04 -2.53
CA GLY A 154 -28.48 0.98 -2.52
C GLY A 154 -28.57 0.15 -3.82
N THR A 155 -27.63 0.32 -4.75
CA THR A 155 -27.57 -0.46 -6.00
C THR A 155 -26.86 -1.77 -5.73
N SER A 156 -27.56 -2.70 -5.07
CA SER A 156 -27.08 -4.09 -4.93
C SER A 156 -27.38 -4.85 -6.22
N ASN A 157 -26.35 -5.41 -6.85
CA ASN A 157 -26.50 -6.33 -7.98
C ASN A 157 -26.79 -7.78 -7.52
N VAL A 158 -26.97 -7.99 -6.21
CA VAL A 158 -27.30 -9.30 -5.63
C VAL A 158 -28.80 -9.52 -5.76
N THR A 159 -29.22 -10.55 -6.52
CA THR A 159 -30.61 -11.03 -6.50
C THR A 159 -30.95 -11.49 -5.07
N PRO A 160 -31.96 -10.91 -4.40
CA PRO A 160 -32.34 -11.36 -3.07
C PRO A 160 -32.79 -12.82 -3.14
N LEU A 161 -32.07 -13.71 -2.46
CA LEU A 161 -32.31 -15.17 -2.51
C LEU A 161 -33.57 -15.62 -1.74
N PHE A 162 -34.20 -14.70 -1.00
CA PHE A 162 -35.44 -14.96 -0.28
C PHE A 162 -36.47 -13.89 -0.65
N GLY A 163 -37.58 -14.34 -1.23
CA GLY A 163 -38.69 -13.49 -1.66
C GLY A 163 -39.25 -12.70 -0.49
N ILE A 164 -39.09 -11.38 -0.54
CA ILE A 164 -39.99 -10.48 0.15
C ILE A 164 -41.34 -10.70 -0.52
N SER A 165 -42.23 -11.41 0.17
CA SER A 165 -43.64 -11.46 -0.17
C SER A 165 -44.16 -10.05 0.04
N ALA A 166 -44.10 -9.22 -1.02
CA ALA A 166 -44.77 -7.95 -1.08
C ALA A 166 -46.27 -8.24 -1.06
N ARG A 167 -46.78 -8.29 0.17
CA ARG A 167 -48.18 -8.22 0.57
C ARG A 167 -48.90 -7.22 -0.34
N GLU A 168 -49.91 -7.70 -1.05
CA GLU A 168 -50.80 -6.89 -1.90
C GLU A 168 -51.16 -5.57 -1.21
N GLU A 169 -50.68 -4.46 -1.78
CA GLU A 169 -51.26 -3.17 -1.52
C GLU A 169 -52.69 -3.20 -2.07
N ARG A 170 -53.67 -3.29 -1.16
CA ARG A 170 -55.07 -3.01 -1.48
C ARG A 170 -55.14 -1.57 -2.00
N GLY A 171 -55.23 -1.44 -3.32
CA GLY A 171 -55.59 -0.18 -3.97
C GLY A 171 -56.93 0.35 -3.44
N PRO A 172 -57.13 1.67 -3.40
CA PRO A 172 -58.36 2.27 -2.91
C PRO A 172 -59.56 1.87 -3.79
N LYS A 173 -60.64 1.46 -3.13
CA LYS A 173 -61.92 1.06 -3.74
C LYS A 173 -62.49 2.25 -4.53
N PRO A 174 -62.90 2.09 -5.81
CA PRO A 174 -63.53 3.18 -6.56
C PRO A 174 -64.92 3.52 -5.99
N PRO A 175 -65.39 4.79 -6.11
CA PRO A 175 -66.68 5.19 -5.57
C PRO A 175 -67.82 4.51 -6.33
N GLU A 176 -68.75 4.00 -5.53
CA GLU A 176 -69.99 3.33 -5.93
C GLU A 176 -70.91 4.37 -6.60
N ILE A 177 -71.19 4.18 -7.89
CA ILE A 177 -72.20 4.97 -8.61
C ILE A 177 -73.55 4.29 -8.37
N ASP A 178 -74.42 5.00 -7.65
CA ASP A 178 -75.80 4.59 -7.34
C ASP A 178 -76.69 4.72 -8.59
N PRO A 179 -77.39 3.66 -9.05
CA PRO A 179 -78.37 3.76 -10.12
C PRO A 179 -79.80 3.72 -9.57
N GLY A 180 -80.52 4.84 -9.68
CA GLY A 180 -81.98 4.93 -9.57
C GLY A 180 -82.40 6.28 -8.96
N ILE A 181 -83.18 7.14 -9.62
CA ILE A 181 -84.41 6.92 -10.41
C ILE A 181 -84.42 7.85 -11.63
#